data_AF-A0A565A6B7-F1
#
_entry.id   AF-A0A565A6B7-F1
#
_cell.length_a   1.000
_cell.length_b   1.000
_cell.length_c   1.000
_cell.angle_alpha   90.00
_cell.angle_beta   90.00
_cell.angle_gamma   90.00
#
_symmetry.space_group_name_H-M   'P 1'
#
loop_
_entity.id
_entity.type
_entity.pdbx_description
1 polymer ?
#
loop_
_entity_poly.entity_id
_entity_poly.type
_entity_poly.pdbx_seq_one_letter_code
_entity_poly.pdbx_strand_id
1 'polypeptide(L)'
;MSKPNDCSISFPSEEFYDKLNEEIPYPSFYKTYCKGVTCLNSDSKYMEVCYKAVKYIRNNSVDNDKQISCNKCNLLNYWVFDQIKRIGGDNTTQINVAYQYIGHVMTRIMKLYYGSNKGQCSLDINVLYDKYRKAKKEFYEYCLDYEEVNEKKHLTDYECKKYRDYLNTKTDLLAHFKEILSGNNFEKCPNSDGENLKCNPNVILAELSRINDTSETKNDLTDDSSKLFLGLSKKNTATAASVAGVSLLGLTLFK
;
A
#
# COMPACT_ATOMS: atom_id res chain seq x y z
N MET A 1 32.91 0.92 14.73
CA MET A 1 31.47 0.63 14.60
C MET A 1 31.08 1.01 13.18
N SER A 2 30.75 0.04 12.33
CA SER A 2 30.27 0.31 10.97
C SER A 2 28.96 1.08 11.06
N LYS A 3 28.82 2.16 10.29
CA LYS A 3 27.52 2.86 10.16
C LYS A 3 26.47 1.82 9.75
N PRO A 4 25.26 1.82 10.35
CA PRO A 4 24.19 0.95 9.87
C PRO A 4 24.00 1.17 8.37
N ASN A 5 23.83 0.08 7.61
CA ASN A 5 23.53 0.20 6.20
C ASN A 5 22.20 0.95 6.07
N ASP A 6 22.20 2.09 5.39
CA ASP A 6 21.05 2.99 5.28
C ASP A 6 19.83 2.28 4.68
N CYS A 7 20.03 1.20 3.93
CA CYS A 7 18.98 0.45 3.28
C CYS A 7 18.39 -0.72 4.08
N SER A 8 18.81 -0.89 5.33
CA SER A 8 18.27 -1.92 6.25
C SER A 8 17.07 -1.43 7.08
N ILE A 9 16.72 -0.14 6.98
CA ILE A 9 15.63 0.47 7.74
C ILE A 9 14.27 -0.08 7.28
N SER A 10 13.38 -0.36 8.23
CA SER A 10 12.01 -0.82 7.95
C SER A 10 11.15 0.34 7.45
N PHE A 11 10.16 0.04 6.64
CA PHE A 11 9.25 1.07 6.16
C PHE A 11 8.38 1.61 7.30
N PRO A 12 8.14 2.94 7.41
CA PRO A 12 7.21 3.50 8.39
C PRO A 12 5.83 2.83 8.44
N SER A 13 5.32 2.33 7.31
CA SER A 13 4.08 1.56 7.23
C SER A 13 4.20 0.15 7.82
N GLU A 14 5.36 -0.51 7.68
CA GLU A 14 5.65 -1.78 8.35
C GLU A 14 5.68 -1.58 9.87
N GLU A 15 6.40 -0.58 10.35
CA GLU A 15 6.45 -0.24 11.78
C GLU A 15 5.05 0.08 12.35
N PHE A 16 4.20 0.73 11.54
CA PHE A 16 2.81 0.99 11.89
C PHE A 16 2.03 -0.32 12.11
N TYR A 17 2.18 -1.30 11.22
CA TYR A 17 1.52 -2.59 11.35
C TYR A 17 2.10 -3.46 12.47
N ASP A 18 3.41 -3.40 12.70
CA ASP A 18 4.06 -4.10 13.80
C ASP A 18 3.48 -3.65 15.14
N LYS A 19 3.36 -2.33 15.36
CA LYS A 19 2.73 -1.76 16.57
C LYS A 19 1.27 -2.21 16.75
N LEU A 20 0.52 -2.36 15.66
CA LEU A 20 -0.86 -2.86 15.69
C LEU A 20 -0.93 -4.35 16.02
N ASN A 21 0.01 -5.13 15.49
CA ASN A 21 -0.01 -6.59 15.57
C ASN A 21 0.67 -7.13 16.83
N GLU A 22 1.49 -6.32 17.51
CA GLU A 22 2.07 -6.62 18.82
C GLU A 22 1.05 -7.26 19.77
N GLU A 23 1.54 -8.20 20.59
CA GLU A 23 0.73 -8.86 21.60
C GLU A 23 0.11 -7.87 22.60
N ILE A 24 -0.94 -8.34 23.27
CA ILE A 24 -1.66 -7.57 24.28
C ILE A 24 -1.21 -8.07 25.65
N PRO A 25 -0.31 -7.36 26.35
CA PRO A 25 0.24 -7.84 27.62
C PRO A 25 -0.82 -7.96 28.74
N TYR A 26 -1.88 -7.14 28.70
CA TYR A 26 -2.96 -7.15 29.70
C TYR A 26 -4.36 -7.02 29.06
N PRO A 27 -4.94 -8.11 28.53
CA PRO A 27 -6.24 -8.07 27.85
C PRO A 27 -7.40 -7.58 28.74
N SER A 28 -7.33 -7.84 30.05
CA SER A 28 -8.34 -7.42 31.03
C SER A 28 -8.50 -5.90 31.11
N PHE A 29 -7.42 -5.14 30.90
CA PHE A 29 -7.46 -3.68 30.84
C PHE A 29 -8.31 -3.23 29.65
N TYR A 30 -8.03 -3.76 28.46
CA TYR A 30 -8.74 -3.41 27.22
C TYR A 30 -10.19 -3.91 27.19
N LYS A 31 -10.47 -4.99 27.92
CA LYS A 31 -11.84 -5.49 28.15
C LYS A 31 -12.76 -4.43 28.75
N THR A 32 -12.26 -3.44 29.49
CA THR A 32 -13.11 -2.35 30.02
C THR A 32 -13.59 -1.40 28.92
N TYR A 33 -12.81 -1.22 27.87
CA TYR A 33 -13.16 -0.37 26.74
C TYR A 33 -14.00 -1.13 25.72
N CYS A 34 -13.67 -2.37 25.38
CA CYS A 34 -14.42 -3.13 24.40
C CYS A 34 -15.61 -3.88 25.02
N LYS A 35 -16.38 -3.24 25.92
CA LYS A 35 -17.67 -3.78 26.40
C LYS A 35 -18.82 -3.24 25.55
N GLY A 36 -19.57 -4.14 24.90
CA GLY A 36 -20.78 -3.78 24.17
C GLY A 36 -21.02 -4.69 22.97
N VAL A 37 -22.30 -4.87 22.62
CA VAL A 37 -22.81 -5.82 21.61
C VAL A 37 -22.73 -7.28 22.07
N THR A 38 -23.85 -7.77 22.62
CA THR A 38 -24.04 -9.14 23.08
C THR A 38 -23.65 -10.18 22.01
N CYS A 39 -23.87 -9.87 20.73
CA CYS A 39 -23.56 -10.75 19.59
C CYS A 39 -22.05 -10.86 19.28
N LEU A 40 -21.23 -9.89 19.69
CA LEU A 40 -19.77 -9.89 19.49
C LEU A 40 -19.01 -10.26 20.76
N ASN A 41 -19.62 -10.01 21.94
CA ASN A 41 -19.02 -10.29 23.24
C ASN A 41 -18.64 -11.78 23.43
N SER A 42 -19.24 -12.70 22.67
CA SER A 42 -18.94 -14.13 22.70
C SER A 42 -17.82 -14.56 21.74
N ASP A 43 -17.39 -13.71 20.81
CA ASP A 43 -16.34 -14.04 19.84
C ASP A 43 -15.04 -13.33 20.20
N SER A 44 -14.11 -14.09 20.77
CA SER A 44 -12.82 -13.61 21.26
C SER A 44 -11.97 -12.94 20.16
N LYS A 45 -12.17 -13.27 18.88
CA LYS A 45 -11.38 -12.73 17.78
C LYS A 45 -11.74 -11.28 17.48
N TYR A 46 -13.03 -10.93 17.46
CA TYR A 46 -13.43 -9.52 17.29
C TYR A 46 -13.01 -8.66 18.48
N MET A 47 -13.03 -9.23 19.68
CA MET A 47 -12.54 -8.56 20.88
C MET A 47 -11.04 -8.28 20.80
N GLU A 48 -10.24 -9.22 20.25
CA GLU A 48 -8.82 -9.01 20.02
C GLU A 48 -8.55 -7.83 19.07
N VAL A 49 -9.31 -7.72 17.97
CA VAL A 49 -9.23 -6.58 17.05
C VAL A 49 -9.53 -5.28 17.78
N CYS A 50 -10.59 -5.27 18.58
CA CYS A 50 -10.95 -4.10 19.38
C CYS A 50 -9.83 -3.73 20.37
N TYR A 51 -9.25 -4.69 21.08
CA TYR A 51 -8.16 -4.45 22.02
C TYR A 51 -6.93 -3.85 21.34
N LYS A 52 -6.55 -4.37 20.17
CA LYS A 52 -5.43 -3.85 19.37
C LYS A 52 -5.67 -2.42 18.90
N ALA A 53 -6.88 -2.11 18.40
CA ALA A 53 -7.25 -0.75 18.01
C ALA A 53 -7.19 0.23 19.19
N VAL A 54 -7.71 -0.17 20.37
CA VAL A 54 -7.66 0.66 21.58
C VAL A 54 -6.23 0.85 22.08
N LYS A 55 -5.41 -0.22 22.06
CA LYS A 55 -3.99 -0.14 22.42
C LYS A 55 -3.26 0.87 21.56
N TYR A 56 -3.42 0.78 20.24
CA TYR A 56 -2.77 1.67 19.29
C TYR A 56 -3.13 3.14 19.54
N ILE A 57 -4.44 3.43 19.61
CA ILE A 57 -4.94 4.80 19.83
C ILE A 57 -4.39 5.37 21.14
N ARG A 58 -4.42 4.58 22.22
CA ARG A 58 -3.92 4.99 23.54
C ARG A 58 -2.41 5.22 23.52
N ASN A 59 -1.62 4.28 23.01
CA ASN A 59 -0.17 4.39 23.06
C ASN A 59 0.31 5.60 22.25
N ASN A 60 -0.25 5.83 21.06
CA ASN A 60 0.09 7.01 20.28
C ASN A 60 -0.26 8.34 21.00
N SER A 61 -1.28 8.34 21.88
CA SER A 61 -1.61 9.53 22.67
C SER A 61 -0.60 9.84 23.78
N VAL A 62 0.11 8.80 24.26
CA VAL A 62 1.12 8.91 25.32
C VAL A 62 2.46 9.34 24.74
N ASP A 63 2.77 8.94 23.51
CA ASP A 63 4.04 9.20 22.81
C ASP A 63 4.20 10.65 22.31
N ASN A 64 3.49 11.62 22.90
CA ASN A 64 3.52 13.06 22.63
C ASN A 64 3.00 13.53 21.24
N ASP A 65 2.47 12.64 20.40
CA ASP A 65 1.74 13.06 19.21
C ASP A 65 0.41 13.70 19.64
N LYS A 66 0.28 15.02 19.49
CA LYS A 66 -0.96 15.76 19.81
C LYS A 66 -2.16 15.32 18.95
N GLN A 67 -1.93 14.49 17.93
CA GLN A 67 -2.92 13.93 17.00
C GLN A 67 -2.37 12.69 16.28
N ILE A 68 -3.24 11.73 16.00
CA ILE A 68 -2.95 10.67 15.01
C ILE A 68 -3.02 11.31 13.62
N SER A 69 -2.01 11.10 12.77
CA SER A 69 -2.08 11.59 11.39
C SER A 69 -3.21 10.92 10.61
N CYS A 70 -3.84 11.65 9.69
CA CYS A 70 -4.84 11.19 8.75
C CYS A 70 -4.41 9.93 8.00
N ASN A 71 -3.17 9.85 7.51
CA ASN A 71 -2.67 8.63 6.83
C ASN A 71 -2.70 7.43 7.78
N LYS A 72 -2.17 7.57 9.01
CA LYS A 72 -2.21 6.51 10.02
C LYS A 72 -3.65 6.17 10.43
N CYS A 73 -4.54 7.16 10.46
CA CYS A 73 -5.95 6.95 10.77
C CYS A 73 -6.68 6.15 9.69
N ASN A 74 -6.46 6.49 8.41
CA ASN A 74 -7.03 5.74 7.29
C ASN A 74 -6.51 4.30 7.29
N LEU A 75 -5.20 4.10 7.50
CA LEU A 75 -4.62 2.77 7.62
C LEU A 75 -5.17 1.99 8.80
N LEU A 76 -5.45 2.64 9.94
CA LEU A 76 -6.10 2.00 11.07
C LEU A 76 -7.52 1.53 10.70
N ASN A 77 -8.28 2.35 10.00
CA ASN A 77 -9.62 1.99 9.50
C ASN A 77 -9.59 0.79 8.55
N TYR A 78 -8.64 0.76 7.61
CA TYR A 78 -8.47 -0.38 6.71
C TYR A 78 -7.98 -1.63 7.43
N TRP A 79 -7.04 -1.51 8.36
CA TRP A 79 -6.56 -2.64 9.15
C TRP A 79 -7.70 -3.26 9.98
N VAL A 80 -8.49 -2.44 10.68
CA VAL A 80 -9.66 -2.92 11.45
C VAL A 80 -10.65 -3.64 10.55
N PHE A 81 -10.95 -3.08 9.37
CA PHE A 81 -11.83 -3.71 8.40
C PHE A 81 -11.27 -5.07 7.94
N ASP A 82 -10.00 -5.14 7.55
CA ASP A 82 -9.37 -6.35 7.04
C ASP A 82 -9.39 -7.47 8.08
N GLN A 83 -9.12 -7.15 9.35
CA GLN A 83 -9.23 -8.12 10.43
C GLN A 83 -10.67 -8.62 10.62
N ILE A 84 -11.65 -7.73 10.61
CA ILE A 84 -13.06 -8.09 10.73
C ILE A 84 -13.52 -8.97 9.56
N LYS A 85 -13.15 -8.61 8.32
CA LYS A 85 -13.48 -9.37 7.11
C LYS A 85 -12.83 -10.75 7.15
N ARG A 86 -11.59 -10.87 7.63
CA ARG A 86 -10.90 -12.15 7.84
C ARG A 86 -11.63 -13.05 8.84
N ILE A 87 -12.18 -12.49 9.91
CA ILE A 87 -12.92 -13.26 10.92
C ILE A 87 -14.33 -13.64 10.40
N GLY A 88 -15.03 -12.69 9.79
CA GLY A 88 -16.43 -12.86 9.38
C GLY A 88 -16.62 -13.59 8.05
N GLY A 89 -15.56 -13.81 7.27
CA GLY A 89 -15.66 -14.42 5.95
C GLY A 89 -16.64 -13.65 5.07
N ASP A 90 -17.69 -14.31 4.60
CA ASP A 90 -18.72 -13.68 3.75
C ASP A 90 -19.98 -13.25 4.52
N ASN A 91 -19.98 -13.35 5.85
CA ASN A 91 -21.07 -12.88 6.69
C ASN A 91 -21.07 -11.35 6.79
N THR A 92 -21.66 -10.69 5.79
CA THR A 92 -21.75 -9.23 5.68
C THR A 92 -22.44 -8.59 6.88
N THR A 93 -23.50 -9.23 7.41
CA THR A 93 -24.19 -8.76 8.62
C THR A 93 -23.24 -8.72 9.82
N GLN A 94 -22.49 -9.80 10.06
CA GLN A 94 -21.53 -9.86 11.17
C GLN A 94 -20.38 -8.86 10.99
N ILE A 95 -19.87 -8.70 9.77
CA ILE A 95 -18.85 -7.70 9.43
C ILE A 95 -19.35 -6.30 9.73
N ASN A 96 -20.55 -5.96 9.28
CA ASN A 96 -21.13 -4.63 9.50
C ASN A 96 -21.35 -4.33 10.98
N VAL A 97 -21.85 -5.32 11.74
CA VAL A 97 -22.07 -5.19 13.20
C VAL A 97 -20.73 -5.03 13.92
N ALA A 98 -19.73 -5.84 13.59
CA ALA A 98 -18.40 -5.77 14.18
C ALA A 98 -17.70 -4.43 13.89
N TYR A 99 -17.74 -3.98 12.63
CA TYR A 99 -17.06 -2.76 12.22
C TYR A 99 -17.65 -1.52 12.89
N GLN A 100 -18.98 -1.39 12.89
CA GLN A 100 -19.67 -0.29 13.58
C GLN A 100 -19.37 -0.30 15.08
N TYR A 101 -19.41 -1.47 15.72
CA TYR A 101 -19.11 -1.60 17.13
C TYR A 101 -17.69 -1.14 17.48
N ILE A 102 -16.68 -1.68 16.79
CA ILE A 102 -15.29 -1.32 17.03
C ILE A 102 -15.08 0.18 16.76
N GLY A 103 -15.70 0.73 15.72
CA GLY A 103 -15.62 2.16 15.44
C GLY A 103 -16.27 3.06 16.50
N HIS A 104 -17.37 2.62 17.12
CA HIS A 104 -17.92 3.32 18.29
C HIS A 104 -16.93 3.31 19.47
N VAL A 105 -16.26 2.18 19.71
CA VAL A 105 -15.22 2.10 20.74
C VAL A 105 -14.05 3.02 20.39
N MET A 106 -13.52 2.97 19.17
CA MET A 106 -12.45 3.85 18.69
C MET A 106 -12.82 5.33 18.90
N THR A 107 -14.02 5.73 18.50
CA THR A 107 -14.52 7.11 18.68
C THR A 107 -14.51 7.52 20.16
N ARG A 108 -14.96 6.64 21.07
CA ARG A 108 -14.95 6.92 22.51
C ARG A 108 -13.53 7.05 23.07
N ILE A 109 -12.61 6.22 22.60
CA ILE A 109 -11.21 6.23 23.02
C ILE A 109 -10.48 7.46 22.49
N MET A 110 -10.72 7.85 21.24
CA MET A 110 -10.22 9.10 20.69
C MET A 110 -10.66 10.29 21.52
N LYS A 111 -11.96 10.38 21.87
CA LYS A 111 -12.47 11.45 22.75
C LYS A 111 -11.81 11.44 24.13
N LEU A 112 -11.57 10.26 24.70
CA LEU A 112 -10.96 10.11 26.02
C LEU A 112 -9.50 10.59 26.06
N TYR A 113 -8.70 10.25 25.05
CA TYR A 113 -7.26 10.49 25.05
C TYR A 113 -6.82 11.75 24.29
N TYR A 114 -7.58 12.20 23.28
CA TYR A 114 -7.23 13.36 22.45
C TYR A 114 -8.18 14.56 22.63
N GLY A 115 -9.31 14.37 23.32
CA GLY A 115 -10.33 15.40 23.51
C GLY A 115 -11.30 15.55 22.33
N SER A 116 -12.25 16.49 22.45
CA SER A 116 -13.37 16.63 21.51
C SER A 116 -13.08 17.48 20.26
N ASN A 117 -12.00 18.27 20.26
CA ASN A 117 -11.77 19.32 19.24
C ASN A 117 -10.52 19.09 18.37
N LYS A 118 -9.84 17.95 18.50
CA LYS A 118 -8.64 17.65 17.71
C LYS A 118 -8.91 16.49 16.77
N GLY A 119 -8.59 16.66 15.48
CA GLY A 119 -8.00 15.58 14.68
C GLY A 119 -8.67 14.21 14.75
N GLN A 120 -9.99 14.14 14.82
CA GLN A 120 -10.66 12.92 15.25
C GLN A 120 -10.48 11.84 14.19
N CYS A 121 -9.57 10.92 14.44
CA CYS A 121 -9.53 9.64 13.75
C CYS A 121 -10.83 8.87 14.04
N SER A 122 -11.85 9.10 13.21
CA SER A 122 -13.15 8.46 13.31
C SER A 122 -13.18 7.17 12.48
N LEU A 123 -14.17 6.32 12.79
CA LEU A 123 -14.50 5.21 11.91
C LEU A 123 -15.00 5.77 10.57
N ASP A 124 -14.38 5.35 9.48
CA ASP A 124 -14.90 5.59 8.13
C ASP A 124 -15.85 4.45 7.73
N ILE A 125 -17.15 4.71 7.82
CA ILE A 125 -18.18 3.74 7.40
C ILE A 125 -18.13 3.43 5.91
N ASN A 126 -17.59 4.34 5.08
CA ASN A 126 -17.49 4.16 3.64
C ASN A 126 -16.51 3.05 3.30
N VAL A 127 -15.57 2.74 4.20
CA VAL A 127 -14.69 1.58 4.07
C VAL A 127 -15.50 0.35 3.73
N LEU A 128 -16.67 0.09 4.33
CA LEU A 128 -17.50 -1.09 4.07
C LEU A 128 -17.93 -1.25 2.60
N TYR A 129 -18.09 -0.14 1.87
CA TYR A 129 -18.65 -0.09 0.52
C TYR A 129 -17.64 0.32 -0.55
N ASP A 130 -16.43 0.68 -0.16
CA ASP A 130 -15.41 1.17 -1.07
C ASP A 130 -14.80 0.05 -1.93
N LYS A 131 -15.16 0.03 -3.22
CA LYS A 131 -14.61 -0.92 -4.19
C LYS A 131 -13.12 -0.70 -4.47
N TYR A 132 -12.57 0.48 -4.18
CA TYR A 132 -11.15 0.82 -4.36
C TYR A 132 -10.36 0.80 -3.04
N ARG A 133 -10.90 0.19 -1.98
CA ARG A 133 -10.30 0.14 -0.65
C ARG A 133 -8.83 -0.28 -0.67
N LYS A 134 -8.48 -1.31 -1.45
CA LYS A 134 -7.10 -1.81 -1.54
C LYS A 134 -6.14 -0.77 -2.13
N ALA A 135 -6.53 -0.14 -3.25
CA ALA A 135 -5.75 0.92 -3.88
C ALA A 135 -5.56 2.13 -2.95
N LYS A 136 -6.60 2.53 -2.22
CA LYS A 136 -6.49 3.62 -1.24
C LYS A 136 -5.59 3.23 -0.05
N LYS A 137 -5.70 2.01 0.46
CA LYS A 137 -4.81 1.49 1.51
C LYS A 137 -3.34 1.56 1.05
N GLU A 138 -3.04 1.02 -0.13
CA GLU A 138 -1.69 1.08 -0.72
C GLU A 138 -1.19 2.52 -0.91
N PHE A 139 -2.07 3.46 -1.28
CA PHE A 139 -1.74 4.87 -1.35
C PHE A 139 -1.31 5.44 0.00
N TYR A 140 -2.06 5.18 1.08
CA TYR A 140 -1.69 5.69 2.40
C TYR A 140 -0.43 5.03 2.97
N GLU A 141 -0.17 3.76 2.64
CA GLU A 141 1.11 3.11 2.94
C GLU A 141 2.25 3.82 2.20
N TYR A 142 2.08 4.05 0.90
CA TYR A 142 3.05 4.78 0.08
C TYR A 142 3.29 6.20 0.60
N CYS A 143 2.25 6.90 1.07
CA CYS A 143 2.39 8.19 1.72
C CYS A 143 3.27 8.15 2.97
N LEU A 144 3.09 7.16 3.84
CA LEU A 144 3.88 7.02 5.06
C LEU A 144 5.34 6.73 4.74
N ASP A 145 5.59 5.99 3.67
CA ASP A 145 6.93 5.55 3.29
C ASP A 145 7.61 6.49 2.30
N TYR A 146 6.91 7.52 1.81
CA TYR A 146 7.35 8.34 0.70
C TYR A 146 8.73 8.97 0.91
N GLU A 147 8.98 9.52 2.10
CA GLU A 147 10.25 10.19 2.41
C GLU A 147 11.42 9.22 2.35
N GLU A 148 11.30 8.11 3.08
CA GLU A 148 12.28 7.02 3.13
C GLU A 148 12.52 6.42 1.72
N VAL A 149 11.45 6.21 0.95
CA VAL A 149 11.53 5.72 -0.44
C VAL A 149 12.23 6.74 -1.33
N ASN A 150 11.85 8.02 -1.26
CA ASN A 150 12.36 9.06 -2.14
C ASN A 150 13.84 9.36 -1.89
N GLU A 151 14.30 9.28 -0.65
CA GLU A 151 15.71 9.46 -0.29
C GLU A 151 16.57 8.29 -0.79
N LYS A 152 16.05 7.06 -0.75
CA LYS A 152 16.85 5.84 -0.97
C LYS A 152 16.70 5.21 -2.35
N LYS A 153 15.67 5.57 -3.12
CA LYS A 153 15.43 5.03 -4.48
C LYS A 153 16.55 5.33 -5.48
N HIS A 154 17.44 6.28 -5.19
CA HIS A 154 18.56 6.62 -6.07
C HIS A 154 19.86 5.86 -5.73
N LEU A 155 19.89 5.16 -4.60
CA LEU A 155 21.06 4.40 -4.16
C LEU A 155 21.22 3.13 -4.99
N THR A 156 22.47 2.78 -5.32
CA THR A 156 22.80 1.67 -6.21
C THR A 156 23.05 0.35 -5.48
N ASP A 157 23.16 0.36 -4.15
CA ASP A 157 23.40 -0.86 -3.39
C ASP A 157 22.25 -1.86 -3.60
N TYR A 158 22.61 -3.14 -3.57
CA TYR A 158 21.68 -4.24 -3.80
C TYR A 158 20.53 -4.22 -2.77
N GLU A 159 20.85 -3.97 -1.49
CA GLU A 159 19.86 -3.91 -0.40
C GLU A 159 18.85 -2.76 -0.59
N CYS A 160 19.24 -1.68 -1.28
CA CYS A 160 18.35 -0.56 -1.58
C CYS A 160 17.35 -0.84 -2.71
N LYS A 161 17.44 -2.00 -3.38
CA LYS A 161 16.53 -2.40 -4.46
C LYS A 161 15.06 -2.31 -4.02
N LYS A 162 14.76 -2.63 -2.76
CA LYS A 162 13.40 -2.55 -2.21
C LYS A 162 12.78 -1.16 -2.32
N TYR A 163 13.57 -0.08 -2.18
CA TYR A 163 13.08 1.30 -2.30
C TYR A 163 12.83 1.69 -3.77
N ARG A 164 13.69 1.21 -4.68
CA ARG A 164 13.55 1.45 -6.13
C ARG A 164 12.28 0.81 -6.69
N ASP A 165 12.03 -0.42 -6.25
CA ASP A 165 10.90 -1.22 -6.73
C ASP A 165 9.63 -0.97 -5.90
N TYR A 166 9.70 -0.18 -4.82
CA TYR A 166 8.63 -0.03 -3.82
C TYR A 166 7.28 0.35 -4.44
N LEU A 167 7.27 1.31 -5.35
CA LEU A 167 6.04 1.71 -6.01
C LEU A 167 5.46 0.59 -6.90
N ASN A 168 6.33 -0.18 -7.57
CA ASN A 168 5.90 -1.30 -8.41
C ASN A 168 5.26 -2.42 -7.58
N THR A 169 5.53 -2.48 -6.27
CA THR A 169 4.85 -3.44 -5.38
C THR A 169 3.44 -3.00 -4.99
N LYS A 170 3.04 -1.75 -5.28
CA LYS A 170 1.69 -1.21 -5.00
C LYS A 170 0.77 -1.39 -6.21
N THR A 171 0.44 -2.65 -6.48
CA THR A 171 -0.25 -3.05 -7.72
C THR A 171 -1.68 -2.55 -7.81
N ASP A 172 -2.44 -2.56 -6.69
CA ASP A 172 -3.83 -2.09 -6.69
C ASP A 172 -3.87 -0.56 -6.88
N LEU A 173 -2.92 0.16 -6.28
CA LEU A 173 -2.73 1.60 -6.49
C LEU A 173 -2.44 1.90 -7.96
N LEU A 174 -1.45 1.24 -8.56
CA LEU A 174 -1.11 1.45 -9.97
C LEU A 174 -2.26 1.10 -10.92
N ALA A 175 -3.08 0.10 -10.59
CA ALA A 175 -4.23 -0.29 -11.41
C ALA A 175 -5.41 0.69 -11.33
N HIS A 176 -5.57 1.40 -10.20
CA HIS A 176 -6.78 2.18 -9.92
C HIS A 176 -6.53 3.64 -9.50
N PHE A 177 -5.31 4.16 -9.71
CA PHE A 177 -4.96 5.51 -9.24
C PHE A 177 -5.84 6.59 -9.87
N LYS A 178 -6.19 6.47 -11.17
CA LYS A 178 -7.03 7.46 -11.86
C LYS A 178 -8.43 7.51 -11.25
N GLU A 179 -8.99 6.37 -10.91
CA GLU A 179 -10.33 6.24 -10.35
C GLU A 179 -10.40 6.73 -8.91
N ILE A 180 -9.41 6.40 -8.07
CA ILE A 180 -9.38 6.91 -6.70
C ILE A 180 -9.20 8.44 -6.66
N LEU A 181 -8.57 9.04 -7.67
CA LEU A 181 -8.39 10.49 -7.78
C LEU A 181 -9.57 11.23 -8.40
N SER A 182 -10.25 10.61 -9.37
CA SER A 182 -11.40 11.21 -10.06
C SER A 182 -12.68 11.14 -9.24
N GLY A 183 -12.75 10.19 -8.30
CA GLY A 183 -13.80 10.20 -7.28
C GLY A 183 -13.53 11.31 -6.27
N ASN A 184 -14.53 12.14 -5.98
CA ASN A 184 -14.54 13.08 -4.84
C ASN A 184 -14.41 12.38 -3.45
N ASN A 185 -13.90 11.14 -3.41
CA ASN A 185 -13.92 10.18 -2.31
C ASN A 185 -12.52 9.94 -1.71
N PHE A 186 -11.49 10.68 -2.13
CA PHE A 186 -10.35 10.92 -1.25
C PHE A 186 -10.83 11.96 -0.25
N GLU A 187 -11.32 11.52 0.91
CA GLU A 187 -11.65 12.43 2.00
C GLU A 187 -10.42 13.30 2.23
N LYS A 188 -10.55 14.59 1.90
CA LYS A 188 -9.55 15.59 2.23
C LYS A 188 -9.34 15.50 3.73
N CYS A 189 -8.16 15.06 4.15
CA CYS A 189 -7.71 15.06 5.53
C CYS A 189 -8.00 16.44 6.15
N PRO A 190 -9.05 16.58 6.99
CA PRO A 190 -9.53 17.91 7.40
C PRO A 190 -8.59 18.61 8.40
N ASN A 191 -7.57 17.90 8.89
CA ASN A 191 -6.56 18.41 9.82
C ASN A 191 -5.19 18.47 9.15
N SER A 192 -5.16 18.91 7.90
CA SER A 192 -3.97 19.13 7.07
C SER A 192 -3.05 20.24 7.57
N ASP A 193 -3.35 20.88 8.71
CA ASP A 193 -2.62 22.06 9.21
C ASP A 193 -1.17 21.78 9.61
N GLY A 194 -0.72 20.51 9.55
CA GLY A 194 0.69 20.14 9.72
C GLY A 194 1.09 18.82 9.04
N GLU A 195 0.26 18.26 8.17
CA GLU A 195 0.64 17.02 7.48
C GLU A 195 1.52 17.35 6.28
N ASN A 196 2.76 16.85 6.35
CA ASN A 196 3.79 16.93 5.32
C ASN A 196 3.19 17.09 3.91
N LEU A 197 3.38 18.27 3.32
CA LEU A 197 3.11 18.57 1.90
C LEU A 197 3.72 17.55 0.90
N LYS A 198 4.49 16.57 1.38
CA LYS A 198 5.19 15.54 0.61
C LYS A 198 4.25 14.46 0.05
N CYS A 199 3.15 14.10 0.74
CA CYS A 199 2.12 13.21 0.16
C CYS A 199 0.89 14.00 -0.32
N ASN A 200 1.10 14.95 -1.22
CA ASN A 200 0.00 15.56 -1.95
C ASN A 200 -0.43 14.59 -3.07
N PRO A 201 -1.69 14.12 -3.08
CA PRO A 201 -2.17 13.19 -4.12
C PRO A 201 -1.89 13.68 -5.54
N ASN A 202 -1.96 14.99 -5.78
CA ASN A 202 -1.69 15.58 -7.10
C ASN A 202 -0.20 15.54 -7.47
N VAL A 203 0.70 15.62 -6.50
CA VAL A 203 2.16 15.55 -6.74
C VAL A 203 2.56 14.11 -7.05
N ILE A 204 2.09 13.16 -6.23
CA ILE A 204 2.35 11.74 -6.47
C ILE A 204 1.71 11.31 -7.79
N LEU A 205 0.50 11.78 -8.10
CA LEU A 205 -0.14 11.53 -9.39
C LEU A 205 0.72 11.96 -10.59
N ALA A 206 1.35 13.13 -10.52
CA ALA A 206 2.24 13.60 -11.57
C ALA A 206 3.50 12.73 -11.69
N GLU A 207 4.02 12.22 -10.57
CA GLU A 207 5.13 11.26 -10.55
C GLU A 207 4.71 9.91 -11.16
N LEU A 208 3.56 9.36 -10.77
CA LEU A 208 3.01 8.10 -11.30
C LEU A 208 2.70 8.16 -12.79
N SER A 209 2.14 9.27 -13.26
CA SER A 209 1.82 9.45 -14.68
C SER A 209 3.08 9.37 -15.54
N ARG A 210 4.18 10.01 -15.11
CA ARG A 210 5.48 9.93 -15.80
C ARG A 210 6.04 8.51 -15.86
N ILE A 211 5.85 7.72 -14.80
CA ILE A 211 6.33 6.34 -14.74
C ILE A 211 5.58 5.46 -15.75
N ASN A 212 4.25 5.61 -15.84
CA ASN A 212 3.45 4.84 -16.78
C ASN A 212 3.79 5.19 -18.24
N ASP A 213 3.93 6.48 -18.58
CA ASP A 213 4.31 6.91 -19.94
C ASP A 213 5.67 6.31 -20.36
N THR A 214 6.64 6.23 -19.43
CA THR A 214 7.95 5.61 -19.71
C THR A 214 7.92 4.10 -19.82
N SER A 215 6.94 3.43 -19.22
CA SER A 215 6.74 1.98 -19.34
C SER A 215 6.09 1.60 -20.68
N GLU A 216 5.11 2.39 -21.13
CA GLU A 216 4.47 2.23 -22.44
C GLU A 216 5.47 2.52 -23.57
N THR A 217 6.26 3.58 -23.45
CA THR A 217 7.30 3.92 -24.44
C THR A 217 8.40 2.86 -24.54
N LYS A 218 8.73 2.16 -23.43
CA LYS A 218 9.71 1.06 -23.46
C LYS A 218 9.16 -0.20 -24.11
N ASN A 219 7.86 -0.46 -24.01
CA ASN A 219 7.21 -1.60 -24.66
C ASN A 219 7.01 -1.36 -26.17
N ASP A 220 6.90 -0.10 -26.60
CA ASP A 220 6.84 0.27 -28.03
C ASP A 220 8.22 0.30 -28.73
N LEU A 221 9.32 0.39 -27.97
CA LEU A 221 10.68 0.40 -28.52
C LEU A 221 11.33 -0.99 -28.62
N THR A 222 10.65 -2.06 -28.19
CA THR A 222 11.20 -3.42 -28.13
C THR A 222 11.01 -4.28 -29.38
N ASP A 223 10.83 -3.71 -30.58
CA ASP A 223 10.86 -4.52 -31.82
C ASP A 223 12.17 -4.43 -32.64
N ASP A 224 13.08 -3.47 -32.41
CA ASP A 224 14.33 -3.48 -33.22
C ASP A 224 15.62 -2.93 -32.58
N SER A 225 15.57 -2.22 -31.45
CA SER A 225 16.78 -1.56 -30.90
C SER A 225 17.59 -2.42 -29.90
N SER A 226 17.02 -3.51 -29.38
CA SER A 226 17.63 -4.35 -28.33
C SER A 226 18.84 -5.18 -28.78
N LYS A 227 19.20 -5.16 -30.08
CA LYS A 227 20.39 -5.89 -30.60
C LYS A 227 21.71 -5.15 -30.42
N LEU A 228 21.72 -3.91 -29.92
CA LEU A 228 22.94 -3.11 -29.80
C LEU A 228 23.61 -3.13 -28.41
N PHE A 229 22.98 -3.67 -27.37
CA PHE A 229 23.54 -3.68 -26.00
C PHE A 229 23.99 -5.03 -25.45
N LEU A 230 23.80 -6.14 -26.19
CA LEU A 230 24.39 -7.42 -25.83
C LEU A 230 25.61 -7.67 -26.70
N GLY A 231 26.78 -7.30 -26.17
CA GLY A 231 28.09 -7.61 -26.74
C GLY A 231 28.36 -9.11 -26.83
N LEU A 232 27.67 -9.79 -27.74
CA LEU A 232 27.97 -11.15 -28.15
C LEU A 232 29.02 -11.09 -29.25
N SER A 233 30.24 -11.40 -28.84
CA SER A 233 31.41 -11.61 -29.70
C SER A 233 31.06 -12.56 -30.86
N LYS A 234 31.06 -12.05 -32.09
CA LYS A 234 31.08 -12.86 -33.31
C LYS A 234 32.34 -13.74 -33.30
N LYS A 235 32.17 -15.06 -33.18
CA LYS A 235 33.22 -16.02 -33.53
C LYS A 235 33.12 -16.29 -35.03
N ASN A 236 34.14 -15.85 -35.77
CA ASN A 236 34.31 -16.15 -37.18
C ASN A 236 34.61 -17.64 -37.37
N THR A 237 33.94 -18.26 -38.34
CA THR A 237 34.56 -19.26 -39.22
C THR A 237 34.03 -19.05 -40.64
N ALA A 238 34.95 -18.69 -41.52
CA ALA A 238 34.87 -18.80 -42.98
C ALA A 238 34.64 -20.29 -43.37
N THR A 239 34.27 -20.74 -44.57
CA THR A 239 34.38 -20.34 -45.99
C THR A 239 33.37 -21.30 -46.68
N ALA A 240 32.67 -21.04 -47.78
CA ALA A 240 33.21 -20.96 -49.14
C ALA A 240 32.07 -20.90 -50.17
N ALA A 241 32.42 -20.31 -51.33
CA ALA A 241 31.95 -20.58 -52.68
C ALA A 241 30.53 -20.12 -53.12
N SER A 242 30.54 -18.96 -53.79
CA SER A 242 29.93 -18.65 -55.10
C SER A 242 29.37 -19.85 -55.91
N VAL A 243 28.29 -19.73 -56.69
CA VAL A 243 28.24 -19.08 -58.03
C VAL A 243 26.78 -19.02 -58.53
N ALA A 244 26.52 -18.03 -59.39
CA ALA A 244 25.28 -17.69 -60.10
C ALA A 244 24.73 -18.78 -61.06
N GLY A 245 23.48 -18.61 -61.50
CA GLY A 245 23.06 -19.07 -62.84
C GLY A 245 21.66 -19.67 -62.98
N VAL A 246 20.69 -18.82 -63.34
CA VAL A 246 19.75 -18.92 -64.48
C VAL A 246 18.98 -20.24 -64.79
N SER A 247 17.66 -20.04 -64.96
CA SER A 247 16.68 -20.73 -65.85
C SER A 247 15.88 -21.96 -65.39
N LEU A 248 14.55 -21.70 -65.28
CA LEU A 248 13.43 -22.34 -66.02
C LEU A 248 13.57 -23.83 -66.40
N LEU A 249 12.68 -24.66 -65.83
CA LEU A 249 11.68 -25.48 -66.54
C LEU A 249 10.97 -26.47 -65.59
N GLY A 250 9.67 -26.71 -65.83
CA GLY A 250 9.11 -28.07 -65.76
C GLY A 250 8.19 -28.42 -64.59
N LEU A 251 6.89 -28.20 -64.81
CA LEU A 251 5.79 -29.18 -64.68
C LEU A 251 6.01 -30.45 -63.83
N THR A 252 5.11 -30.67 -62.86
CA THR A 252 4.12 -31.80 -62.74
C THR A 252 3.69 -31.91 -61.26
N LEU A 253 2.43 -31.61 -60.90
CA LEU A 253 1.31 -32.56 -60.77
C LEU A 253 1.71 -33.92 -60.19
N PHE A 254 1.33 -34.20 -58.94
CA PHE A 254 0.57 -35.39 -58.59
C PHE A 254 -0.25 -35.17 -57.31
N LYS A 255 -1.34 -35.93 -57.29
CA LYS A 255 -2.59 -35.91 -56.53
C LYS A 255 -2.47 -36.27 -55.05
#